data_AF-A0A925QVQ2-F1
#
_entry.id   AF-A0A925QVQ2-F1
#
_cell.length_a   1.000
_cell.length_b   1.000
_cell.length_c   1.000
_cell.angle_alpha   90.00
_cell.angle_beta   90.00
_cell.angle_gamma   90.00
#
_symmetry.space_group_name_H-M   'P 1'
#
loop_
_entity.id
_entity.type
_entity.pdbx_description
1 polymer ?
#
loop_
_entity_poly.entity_id
_entity_poly.type
_entity_poly.pdbx_seq_one_letter_code
_entity_poly.pdbx_strand_id
1 'polypeptide(L)'
;MLKKIELQRVHYMPKELKLGVLYVSEEFGAAAHLCACGCGSKIRTPLGPTEWTLEETSRGPTLHPSVGNWQQTCQSHYVIRQGEIIWAGKWTAAQVAAGRRNEEERRKAYYDALDHQRGGILQRFWRWVISLFE
;
A
#
# COMPACT_ATOMS: atom_id res chain seq x y z
N MET A 1 -10.51 6.35 -19.82
CA MET A 1 -10.11 6.57 -18.41
C MET A 1 -11.29 6.25 -17.51
N LEU A 2 -11.07 5.42 -16.50
CA LEU A 2 -12.09 5.08 -15.51
C LEU A 2 -12.41 6.27 -14.61
N LYS A 3 -13.66 6.35 -14.18
CA LYS A 3 -14.15 7.32 -13.18
C LYS A 3 -14.42 6.67 -11.82
N LYS A 4 -14.73 5.38 -11.82
CA LYS A 4 -15.09 4.62 -10.63
C LYS A 4 -14.39 3.27 -10.60
N ILE A 5 -14.27 2.72 -9.40
CA ILE A 5 -13.74 1.40 -9.11
C ILE A 5 -14.52 0.77 -7.96
N GLU A 6 -14.85 -0.50 -8.10
CA GLU A 6 -15.59 -1.28 -7.10
C GLU A 6 -14.66 -2.21 -6.34
N LEU A 7 -14.95 -2.44 -5.06
CA LEU A 7 -14.18 -3.36 -4.25
C LEU A 7 -14.68 -4.79 -4.47
N GLN A 8 -13.74 -5.72 -4.66
CA GLN A 8 -14.02 -7.15 -4.61
C GLN A 8 -13.05 -7.85 -3.66
N ARG A 9 -13.59 -8.39 -2.56
CA ARG A 9 -12.83 -9.20 -1.62
C ARG A 9 -12.64 -10.60 -2.18
N VAL A 10 -11.40 -11.09 -2.11
CA VAL A 10 -11.02 -12.41 -2.61
C VAL A 10 -10.05 -13.06 -1.63
N HIS A 11 -10.12 -14.39 -1.51
CA HIS A 11 -9.09 -15.11 -0.78
C HIS A 11 -7.80 -15.14 -1.61
N TYR A 12 -7.86 -15.68 -2.84
CA TYR A 12 -6.75 -15.66 -3.80
C TYR A 12 -6.96 -14.63 -4.91
N MET A 13 -5.89 -13.97 -5.33
CA MET A 13 -5.93 -13.04 -6.46
C MET A 13 -6.29 -13.79 -7.76
N PRO A 14 -7.29 -13.32 -8.52
CA PRO A 14 -7.68 -13.98 -9.75
C PRO A 14 -6.57 -13.83 -10.81
N LYS A 15 -6.43 -14.86 -11.67
CA LYS A 15 -5.45 -14.85 -12.77
C LYS A 15 -5.68 -13.69 -13.74
N GLU A 16 -6.95 -13.43 -14.01
CA GLU A 16 -7.44 -12.35 -14.88
C GLU A 16 -8.16 -11.31 -14.04
N LEU A 17 -7.72 -10.06 -14.15
CA LEU A 17 -8.33 -8.93 -13.47
C LEU A 17 -9.30 -8.23 -14.41
N LYS A 18 -10.44 -7.78 -13.90
CA LYS A 18 -11.38 -6.95 -14.65
C LYS A 18 -11.06 -5.46 -14.46
N LEU A 19 -11.29 -4.68 -15.52
CA LEU A 19 -11.17 -3.23 -15.46
C LEU A 19 -12.28 -2.67 -14.56
N GLY A 20 -11.93 -1.76 -13.65
CA GLY A 20 -12.90 -1.14 -12.73
C GLY A 20 -13.16 -1.94 -11.46
N VAL A 21 -12.37 -2.98 -11.18
CA VAL A 21 -12.44 -3.75 -9.94
C VAL A 21 -11.11 -3.67 -9.19
N LEU A 22 -11.17 -3.31 -7.91
CA LEU A 22 -10.09 -3.39 -6.94
C LEU A 22 -10.23 -4.72 -6.19
N TYR A 23 -9.39 -5.68 -6.53
CA TYR A 23 -9.34 -6.95 -5.82
C TYR A 23 -8.52 -6.79 -4.55
N VAL A 24 -9.00 -7.34 -3.44
CA VAL A 24 -8.32 -7.28 -2.14
C VAL A 24 -8.33 -8.64 -1.49
N SER A 25 -7.13 -9.09 -1.08
CA SER A 25 -6.95 -10.21 -0.17
C SER A 25 -6.36 -9.70 1.14
N GLU A 26 -7.15 -9.77 2.20
CA GLU A 26 -6.74 -9.37 3.53
C GLU A 26 -5.72 -10.34 4.12
N GLU A 27 -5.92 -11.64 3.90
CA GLU A 27 -5.02 -12.69 4.39
C GLU A 27 -3.59 -12.51 3.84
N PHE A 28 -3.47 -12.17 2.56
CA PHE A 28 -2.17 -11.94 1.93
C PHE A 28 -1.72 -10.48 1.98
N GLY A 29 -2.48 -9.58 2.64
CA GLY A 29 -2.17 -8.16 2.73
C GLY A 29 -1.91 -7.54 1.36
N ALA A 30 -2.77 -7.81 0.38
CA ALA A 30 -2.52 -7.42 -1.01
C ALA A 30 -3.78 -6.90 -1.69
N ALA A 31 -3.61 -5.84 -2.49
CA ALA A 31 -4.63 -5.36 -3.40
C ALA A 31 -4.08 -5.27 -4.83
N ALA A 32 -4.95 -5.45 -5.81
CA ALA A 32 -4.59 -5.36 -7.23
C ALA A 32 -5.77 -4.91 -8.10
N HIS A 33 -5.48 -4.16 -9.14
CA HIS A 33 -6.45 -3.73 -10.15
C HIS A 33 -5.77 -3.51 -11.51
N LEU A 34 -6.57 -3.44 -12.57
CA LEU A 34 -6.08 -2.93 -13.85
C LEU A 34 -5.98 -1.41 -13.81
N CYS A 35 -4.93 -0.88 -14.41
CA CYS A 35 -4.66 0.56 -14.43
C CYS A 35 -5.88 1.37 -14.86
N ALA A 36 -6.24 2.38 -14.07
CA ALA A 36 -7.42 3.21 -14.28
C ALA A 36 -7.41 3.98 -15.62
N CYS A 37 -6.25 4.13 -16.26
CA CYS A 37 -6.19 4.78 -17.58
C CYS A 37 -6.79 3.90 -18.69
N GLY A 38 -6.83 2.58 -18.49
CA GLY A 38 -7.31 1.60 -19.45
C GLY A 38 -6.21 0.86 -20.23
N CYS A 39 -4.93 1.08 -19.93
CA CYS A 39 -3.81 0.44 -20.66
C CYS A 39 -3.64 -1.06 -20.36
N GLY A 40 -4.40 -1.62 -19.43
CA GLY A 40 -4.32 -3.05 -19.08
C GLY A 40 -3.15 -3.45 -18.17
N SER A 41 -2.27 -2.52 -17.76
CA SER A 41 -1.21 -2.83 -16.80
C SER A 41 -1.81 -3.26 -15.45
N LYS A 42 -1.31 -4.37 -14.89
CA LYS A 42 -1.67 -4.83 -13.54
C LYS A 42 -0.96 -3.98 -12.50
N ILE A 43 -1.74 -3.29 -11.68
CA ILE A 43 -1.25 -2.51 -10.55
C ILE A 43 -1.31 -3.41 -9.31
N ARG A 44 -0.19 -3.50 -8.60
CA ARG A 44 -0.10 -4.19 -7.30
C ARG A 44 0.12 -3.16 -6.22
N THR A 45 -0.65 -3.27 -5.14
CA THR A 45 -0.60 -2.37 -3.99
C THR A 45 -0.58 -3.25 -2.74
N PRO A 46 0.62 -3.59 -2.23
CA PRO A 46 0.77 -4.26 -0.94
C PRO A 46 0.09 -3.44 0.16
N LEU A 47 -0.63 -4.11 1.04
CA LEU A 47 -1.30 -3.49 2.17
C LEU A 47 -0.46 -3.70 3.43
N GLY A 48 -0.21 -2.62 4.15
CA GLY A 48 0.58 -2.71 5.37
C GLY A 48 0.98 -1.36 5.96
N PRO A 49 1.63 -1.37 7.15
CA PRO A 49 1.93 -0.16 7.92
C PRO A 49 2.82 0.85 7.18
N THR A 50 3.73 0.36 6.33
CA THR A 50 4.66 1.18 5.55
C THR A 50 4.30 1.25 4.07
N GLU A 51 3.17 0.65 3.68
CA GLU A 51 2.75 0.45 2.28
C GLU A 51 1.42 1.18 2.03
N TRP A 52 0.50 0.59 1.25
CA TRP A 52 -0.84 1.11 1.06
C TRP A 52 -1.77 0.73 2.23
N THR A 53 -2.75 1.59 2.46
CA THR A 53 -3.88 1.38 3.36
C THR A 53 -5.16 1.37 2.55
N LEU A 54 -6.03 0.41 2.86
CA LEU A 54 -7.38 0.31 2.31
C LEU A 54 -8.38 0.70 3.40
N GLU A 55 -9.28 1.61 3.07
CA GLU A 55 -10.47 1.92 3.86
C GLU A 55 -11.71 1.65 3.01
N GLU A 56 -12.69 0.94 3.57
CA GLU A 56 -13.97 0.71 2.91
C GLU A 56 -15.05 1.58 3.56
N THR A 57 -15.70 2.41 2.75
CA THR A 57 -16.82 3.25 3.17
C THR A 57 -18.09 2.81 2.46
N SER A 58 -19.25 3.29 2.91
CA SER A 58 -20.54 3.05 2.22
C SER A 58 -20.56 3.55 0.77
N ARG A 59 -19.63 4.45 0.39
CA ARG A 59 -19.50 4.97 -0.98
C ARG A 59 -18.54 4.16 -1.86
N GLY A 60 -17.69 3.32 -1.26
CA GLY A 60 -16.70 2.51 -1.95
C GLY A 60 -15.31 2.56 -1.30
N PRO A 61 -14.32 1.91 -1.93
CA PRO A 61 -12.96 1.80 -1.40
C PRO A 61 -12.20 3.12 -1.52
N THR A 62 -11.35 3.38 -0.52
CA THR A 62 -10.31 4.40 -0.54
C THR A 62 -8.96 3.72 -0.39
N LEU A 63 -8.02 4.04 -1.26
CA LEU A 63 -6.67 3.52 -1.22
C LEU A 63 -5.68 4.69 -1.08
N HIS A 64 -4.79 4.57 -0.11
CA HIS A 64 -3.78 5.58 0.19
C HIS A 64 -2.41 4.91 0.37
N PRO A 65 -1.29 5.44 -0.15
CA PRO A 65 -1.16 6.69 -0.90
C PRO A 65 -1.67 6.57 -2.36
N SER A 66 -1.41 7.60 -3.17
CA SER A 66 -1.77 7.60 -4.59
C SER A 66 -1.08 6.48 -5.38
N VAL A 67 -1.62 6.17 -6.55
CA VAL A 67 -1.03 5.23 -7.52
C VAL A 67 -0.30 6.03 -8.60
N GLY A 68 1.04 5.98 -8.59
CA GLY A 68 1.89 6.60 -9.61
C GLY A 68 2.56 5.55 -10.49
N ASN A 69 2.19 5.49 -11.78
CA ASN A 69 2.63 4.43 -12.69
C ASN A 69 3.86 4.82 -13.53
N TRP A 70 4.87 5.39 -12.89
CA TRP A 70 5.99 6.10 -13.55
C TRP A 70 6.90 5.20 -14.40
N GLN A 71 6.89 3.89 -14.15
CA GLN A 71 7.67 2.89 -14.91
C GLN A 71 6.93 2.38 -16.15
N GLN A 72 5.65 2.72 -16.31
CA GLN A 72 4.84 2.31 -17.45
C GLN A 72 4.72 3.45 -18.45
N THR A 73 4.52 3.11 -19.73
CA THR A 73 4.37 4.10 -20.81
C THR A 73 3.25 5.10 -20.55
N CYS A 74 2.17 4.70 -19.89
CA CYS A 74 1.05 5.58 -19.61
C CYS A 74 1.37 6.66 -18.55
N GLN A 75 2.33 6.40 -17.65
CA GLN A 75 2.71 7.31 -16.55
C GLN A 75 1.49 7.93 -15.82
N SER A 76 0.43 7.13 -15.64
CA SER A 76 -0.81 7.58 -15.03
C SER A 76 -0.62 7.85 -13.54
N HIS A 77 -1.29 8.87 -13.01
CA HIS A 77 -1.30 9.17 -11.59
C HIS A 77 -2.72 9.48 -11.12
N TYR A 78 -3.16 8.77 -10.08
CA TYR A 78 -4.50 8.93 -9.53
C TYR A 78 -4.58 8.46 -8.07
N VAL A 79 -5.63 8.89 -7.38
CA VAL A 79 -6.03 8.44 -6.05
C VAL A 79 -7.34 7.68 -6.20
N ILE A 80 -7.49 6.58 -5.47
CA ILE A 80 -8.79 5.90 -5.31
C ILE A 80 -9.40 6.42 -4.01
N ARG A 81 -10.54 7.09 -4.07
CA ARG A 81 -11.20 7.64 -2.89
C ARG A 81 -12.70 7.40 -2.97
N GLN A 82 -13.25 6.66 -2.02
CA GLN A 82 -14.69 6.40 -1.91
C GLN A 82 -15.29 5.85 -3.22
N GLY A 83 -14.56 4.93 -3.85
CA GLY A 83 -14.91 4.33 -5.14
C GLY A 83 -14.63 5.20 -6.36
N GLU A 84 -14.15 6.44 -6.20
CA GLU A 84 -13.84 7.34 -7.32
C GLU A 84 -12.36 7.34 -7.68
N ILE A 85 -12.07 7.49 -8.97
CA ILE A 85 -10.73 7.72 -9.50
C ILE A 85 -10.50 9.23 -9.62
N ILE A 86 -9.71 9.78 -8.70
CA ILE A 86 -9.32 11.19 -8.70
C ILE A 86 -7.98 11.30 -9.42
N TRP A 87 -8.00 11.87 -10.62
CA TRP A 87 -6.80 12.03 -11.43
C TRP A 87 -5.87 13.10 -10.85
N ALA A 88 -4.58 12.77 -10.77
CA ALA A 88 -3.53 13.65 -10.31
C ALA A 88 -2.55 13.96 -11.46
N GLY A 89 -1.90 15.11 -11.38
CA GLY A 89 -0.92 15.53 -12.38
C GLY A 89 0.29 14.60 -12.42
N LYS A 90 0.98 14.57 -13.57
CA LYS A 90 2.25 13.86 -13.71
C LYS A 90 3.30 14.50 -12.81
N TRP A 91 4.08 13.67 -12.15
CA TRP A 91 5.24 14.10 -11.39
C TRP A 91 6.46 14.22 -12.29
N THR A 92 7.30 15.21 -12.00
CA THR A 92 8.64 15.28 -12.57
C THR A 92 9.52 14.16 -12.03
N ALA A 93 10.61 13.84 -12.73
CA ALA A 93 11.57 12.85 -12.25
C ALA A 93 12.09 13.18 -10.83
N ALA A 94 12.27 14.47 -10.52
CA ALA A 94 12.67 14.94 -9.19
C ALA A 94 11.60 14.67 -8.13
N GLN A 95 10.33 14.91 -8.43
CA GLN A 95 9.21 14.60 -7.54
C GLN A 95 9.08 13.09 -7.29
N VAL A 96 9.21 12.27 -8.34
CA VAL A 96 9.22 10.81 -8.22
C VAL A 96 10.38 10.32 -7.35
N ALA A 97 11.58 10.87 -7.55
CA ALA A 97 12.75 10.52 -6.74
C ALA A 97 12.56 10.92 -5.27
N ALA A 98 12.04 12.13 -5.01
CA ALA A 98 11.75 12.59 -3.66
C ALA A 98 10.70 11.71 -2.95
N GLY A 99 9.60 11.38 -3.65
CA GLY A 99 8.56 10.50 -3.10
C GLY A 99 9.10 9.13 -2.69
N ARG A 100 9.93 8.50 -3.54
CA ARG A 100 10.56 7.21 -3.23
C ARG A 100 11.51 7.27 -2.04
N ARG A 101 12.30 8.34 -1.91
CA ARG A 101 13.18 8.54 -0.75
C ARG A 101 12.38 8.65 0.55
N ASN A 102 11.32 9.45 0.55
CA ASN A 102 10.46 9.62 1.72
C ASN A 102 9.78 8.30 2.13
N GLU A 103 9.35 7.50 1.16
CA GLU A 103 8.79 6.16 1.39
C GLU A 103 9.81 5.22 2.04
N GLU A 104 11.05 5.20 1.52
CA GLU A 104 12.15 4.40 2.05
C GLU A 104 12.54 4.81 3.48
N GLU A 105 12.67 6.12 3.74
CA GLU A 105 12.97 6.67 5.06
C GLU A 105 11.87 6.31 6.07
N ARG A 106 10.59 6.47 5.70
CA ARG A 106 9.46 6.08 6.54
C ARG A 106 9.48 4.58 6.86
N ARG A 107 9.76 3.75 5.85
CA ARG A 107 9.84 2.30 6.03
C ARG A 107 10.98 1.92 6.98
N LYS A 108 12.16 2.52 6.80
CA LYS A 108 13.32 2.29 7.67
C LYS A 108 13.01 2.67 9.11
N ALA A 109 12.48 3.88 9.33
CA ALA A 109 12.14 4.37 10.67
C ALA A 109 11.14 3.45 11.40
N TYR A 110 10.15 2.91 10.68
CA TYR A 110 9.18 1.99 11.24
C TYR A 110 9.82 0.67 11.73
N TYR A 111 10.66 0.04 10.92
CA TYR A 111 11.30 -1.22 11.30
C TYR A 111 12.38 -1.04 12.37
N ASP A 112 13.15 0.05 12.33
CA ASP A 112 14.10 0.38 13.40
C ASP A 112 13.38 0.51 14.75
N ALA A 113 12.22 1.19 14.79
CA ALA A 113 11.43 1.34 16.00
C ALA A 113 10.87 0.00 16.52
N LEU A 114 10.39 -0.87 15.63
CA LEU A 114 9.94 -2.21 15.99
C LEU A 114 11.05 -3.07 16.59
N ASP A 115 12.25 -3.02 16.01
CA ASP A 115 13.40 -3.78 16.51
C ASP A 115 13.88 -3.27 17.87
N HIS A 116 13.90 -1.96 18.07
CA HIS A 116 14.19 -1.36 19.38
C HIS A 116 13.18 -1.81 20.46
N GLN A 117 11.88 -1.85 20.14
CA GLN A 117 10.86 -2.31 21.06
C GLN A 117 11.05 -3.79 21.44
N ARG A 118 11.35 -4.66 20.46
CA ARG A 118 11.63 -6.09 20.69
C ARG A 118 12.87 -6.30 21.55
N GLY A 119 13.95 -5.58 21.27
CA GLY A 119 15.19 -5.63 22.06
C GLY A 119 14.96 -5.21 23.52
N GLY A 120 14.17 -4.16 23.75
CA GLY A 120 13.80 -3.72 25.10
C GLY A 120 13.00 -4.76 25.89
N ILE A 121 12.08 -5.48 25.22
CA ILE A 121 11.31 -6.57 25.84
C ILE A 121 12.25 -7.72 26.25
N LEU A 122 13.11 -8.16 25.35
CA LEU A 122 14.09 -9.24 25.64
C LEU A 122 15.01 -8.87 26.81
N GLN A 123 15.53 -7.64 26.83
CA GLN A 123 16.38 -7.15 27.92
C GLN A 123 15.65 -7.07 29.27
N ARG A 124 14.35 -6.75 29.30
CA ARG A 124 13.56 -6.73 30.54
C ARG A 124 13.29 -8.13 31.04
N PHE A 125 12.94 -9.06 30.15
CA PHE A 125 12.77 -10.46 30.47
C PHE A 125 14.06 -11.08 31.02
N TRP A 126 15.20 -10.85 30.36
CA TRP A 126 16.50 -11.37 30.82
C TRP A 126 16.90 -10.81 32.19
N ARG A 127 16.68 -9.50 32.44
CA ARG A 127 16.90 -8.90 33.77
C ARG A 127 16.02 -9.52 34.86
N TRP A 128 14.75 -9.78 34.54
CA TRP A 128 13.84 -10.47 35.46
C TRP A 128 14.30 -11.91 35.74
N VAL A 129 14.75 -12.65 34.72
CA VAL A 129 15.31 -14.00 34.91
C VAL A 129 16.54 -13.96 35.83
N ILE A 130 17.48 -13.03 35.61
CA ILE A 130 18.65 -12.90 36.50
C ILE A 130 18.22 -12.63 37.94
N SER A 131 17.24 -11.75 38.17
CA SER A 131 16.76 -11.41 39.52
C SER A 131 16.06 -12.55 40.27
N LEU A 132 15.78 -13.69 39.63
CA LEU A 132 15.25 -14.89 40.30
C LEU A 132 16.36 -15.81 40.83
N PHE A 133 17.61 -15.56 40.44
CA PHE A 133 18.80 -16.31 40.87
C PHE A 133 19.71 -15.50 41.80
N GLU A 134 19.28 -14.29 42.19
CA GLU A 134 19.78 -13.50 43.33
C GLU A 134 18.79 -13.63 44.51
#